data_AF-A0A099UD66-F1
#
_entry.id   AF-A0A099UD66-F1
#
_cell.length_a   1.000
_cell.length_b   1.000
_cell.length_c   1.000
_cell.angle_alpha   90.00
_cell.angle_beta   90.00
_cell.angle_gamma   90.00
#
_symmetry.space_group_name_H-M   'P 1'
#
loop_
_entity.id
_entity.type
_entity.pdbx_description
1 polymer ?
#
loop_
_entity_poly.entity_id
_entity_poly.type
_entity_poly.pdbx_seq_one_letter_code
_entity_poly.pdbx_strand_id
1 'polypeptide(L)'
;MKYLTGFLNSSFVYFLMREFYMGGGIEGELKTNNLLKLPIPKITKANQTIVNQIIALVDEILQNKAKDKNFNSLEFESKIDNLVYELYNFTNEEIKTIENKE
;
A
#
# COMPACT_ATOMS: atom_id res chain seq x y z
N MET A 1 -2.25 -13.87 2.62
CA MET A 1 -2.99 -12.86 1.82
C MET A 1 -3.02 -11.46 2.44
N LYS A 2 -3.12 -11.31 3.77
CA LYS A 2 -3.24 -10.01 4.45
C LYS A 2 -2.09 -9.01 4.17
N TYR A 3 -0.85 -9.50 4.05
CA TYR A 3 0.29 -8.65 3.67
C TYR A 3 0.08 -7.95 2.33
N LEU A 4 -0.30 -8.72 1.30
CA LEU A 4 -0.56 -8.18 -0.03
C LEU A 4 -1.74 -7.19 -0.01
N THR A 5 -2.77 -7.46 0.79
CA THR A 5 -3.88 -6.52 1.00
C THR A 5 -3.40 -5.20 1.57
N GLY A 6 -2.58 -5.21 2.63
CA GLY A 6 -2.02 -3.98 3.20
C GLY A 6 -1.14 -3.23 2.21
N PHE A 7 -0.23 -3.94 1.54
CA PHE A 7 0.65 -3.37 0.53
C PHE A 7 -0.12 -2.70 -0.63
N LEU A 8 -1.08 -3.41 -1.23
CA LEU A 8 -1.83 -2.90 -2.38
C LEU A 8 -2.75 -1.72 -2.04
N ASN A 9 -3.14 -1.56 -0.78
CA ASN A 9 -3.95 -0.41 -0.33
C ASN A 9 -3.10 0.76 0.17
N SER A 10 -1.77 0.71 0.03
CA SER A 10 -0.89 1.81 0.43
C SER A 10 -0.88 2.97 -0.57
N SER A 11 -0.62 4.18 -0.06
CA SER A 11 -0.42 5.41 -0.84
C SER A 11 0.68 5.25 -1.89
N PHE A 12 1.74 4.49 -1.60
CA PHE A 12 2.78 4.18 -2.59
C PHE A 12 2.26 3.40 -3.79
N VAL A 13 1.45 2.35 -3.55
CA VAL A 13 0.88 1.57 -4.66
C VAL A 13 -0.11 2.41 -5.45
N TYR A 14 -0.91 3.25 -4.79
CA TYR A 14 -1.78 4.21 -5.48
C TYR A 14 -0.98 5.15 -6.40
N PHE A 15 0.10 5.74 -5.89
CA PHE A 15 1.01 6.59 -6.67
C PHE A 15 1.57 5.84 -7.89
N LEU A 16 2.12 4.63 -7.69
CA LEU A 16 2.63 3.83 -8.79
C LEU A 16 1.57 3.60 -9.87
N MET A 17 0.37 3.20 -9.44
CA MET A 17 -0.73 2.91 -10.35
C MET A 17 -1.07 4.12 -11.20
N ARG A 18 -1.21 5.29 -10.56
CA ARG A 18 -1.52 6.55 -11.24
C ARG A 18 -0.44 6.97 -12.24
N GLU A 19 0.82 6.98 -11.82
CA GLU A 19 1.91 7.55 -12.61
C GLU A 19 2.40 6.61 -13.73
N PHE A 20 2.41 5.29 -13.49
CA PHE A 20 3.15 4.36 -14.36
C PHE A 20 2.33 3.22 -14.93
N TYR A 21 1.21 2.84 -14.31
CA TYR A 21 0.48 1.62 -14.69
C TYR A 21 -0.92 1.86 -15.24
N MET A 22 -1.51 3.04 -15.00
CA MET A 22 -2.72 3.49 -15.69
C MET A 22 -2.45 3.62 -17.20
N GLY A 23 -3.36 3.10 -18.01
CA GLY A 23 -3.26 3.18 -19.45
C GLY A 23 -4.28 2.30 -20.16
N GLY A 24 -4.57 2.64 -21.42
CA GLY A 24 -5.57 1.93 -22.23
C GLY A 24 -6.54 2.83 -22.98
N GLY A 25 -6.42 4.14 -22.79
CA GLY A 25 -7.21 5.15 -23.51
C GLY A 25 -8.36 5.70 -22.67
N ILE A 26 -8.57 5.18 -21.46
CA ILE A 26 -9.54 5.66 -20.48
C ILE A 26 -8.82 5.90 -19.15
N GLU A 27 -9.20 6.97 -18.45
CA GLU A 27 -8.70 7.29 -17.11
C GLU A 27 -9.04 6.18 -16.12
N GLY A 28 -8.05 5.75 -15.33
CA GLY A 28 -8.21 4.66 -14.35
C GLY A 28 -8.19 3.24 -14.93
N GLU A 29 -8.02 3.06 -16.25
CA GLU A 29 -7.86 1.72 -16.83
C GLU A 29 -6.51 1.10 -16.43
N LEU A 30 -6.54 -0.15 -15.95
CA LEU A 30 -5.36 -0.90 -15.54
C LEU A 30 -5.26 -2.17 -16.39
N LYS A 31 -4.19 -2.29 -17.16
CA LYS A 31 -3.95 -3.49 -17.95
C LYS A 31 -3.22 -4.56 -17.13
N THR A 32 -3.63 -5.81 -17.27
CA THR A 32 -3.03 -6.94 -16.54
C THR A 32 -1.52 -7.05 -16.75
N ASN A 33 -1.04 -6.82 -17.97
CA ASN A 33 0.39 -6.85 -18.31
C ASN A 33 1.21 -5.76 -17.59
N ASN A 34 0.58 -4.66 -17.21
CA ASN A 34 1.19 -3.58 -16.43
C ASN A 34 1.15 -3.93 -14.94
N LEU A 35 0.03 -4.44 -14.43
CA LEU A 35 -0.09 -4.87 -13.03
C LEU A 35 0.91 -5.96 -12.64
N LEU A 36 1.23 -6.88 -13.56
CA LEU A 36 2.23 -7.94 -13.33
C LEU A 36 3.66 -7.41 -13.14
N LYS A 37 3.92 -6.13 -13.46
CA LYS A 37 5.22 -5.48 -13.30
C LYS A 37 5.36 -4.71 -11.99
N LEU A 38 4.31 -4.67 -11.15
CA LEU A 38 4.37 -3.99 -9.85
C LEU A 38 5.55 -4.52 -9.01
N PRO A 39 6.37 -3.64 -8.43
CA PRO A 39 7.57 -4.02 -7.72
C PRO A 39 7.23 -4.53 -6.31
N ILE A 40 6.61 -5.71 -6.19
CA ILE A 40 6.23 -6.28 -4.89
C ILE A 40 7.49 -6.66 -4.10
N PRO A 41 7.68 -6.18 -2.85
CA PRO A 41 8.84 -6.54 -2.04
C PRO A 41 8.85 -8.03 -1.76
N LYS A 42 10.01 -8.66 -1.95
CA LYS A 42 10.20 -10.05 -1.52
C LYS A 42 10.28 -10.08 0.00
N ILE A 43 9.56 -11.02 0.61
CA ILE A 43 9.64 -11.25 2.05
C ILE A 43 10.97 -11.94 2.34
N THR A 44 11.75 -11.35 3.23
CA THR A 44 13.05 -11.83 3.69
C THR A 44 13.09 -11.79 5.21
N LYS A 45 14.11 -12.40 5.83
CA LYS A 45 14.27 -12.34 7.28
C LYS A 45 14.43 -10.91 7.81
N ALA A 46 15.00 -10.01 7.02
CA ALA A 46 15.24 -8.62 7.42
C ALA A 46 13.95 -7.79 7.51
N ASN A 47 12.99 -8.02 6.61
CA ASN A 47 11.74 -7.26 6.56
C ASN A 47 10.54 -8.02 7.16
N GLN A 48 10.76 -9.22 7.70
CA GLN A 48 9.71 -10.05 8.29
C GLN A 48 8.95 -9.32 9.41
N THR A 49 9.64 -8.52 10.22
CA THR A 49 9.02 -7.73 11.29
C THR A 49 8.02 -6.72 10.73
N ILE A 50 8.42 -5.95 9.70
CA ILE A 50 7.56 -4.96 9.04
C ILE A 50 6.36 -5.66 8.38
N VAL A 51 6.59 -6.78 7.69
CA VAL A 51 5.54 -7.60 7.07
C VAL A 51 4.52 -8.07 8.12
N ASN A 52 4.98 -8.51 9.29
CA ASN A 52 4.10 -8.94 10.38
C ASN A 52 3.29 -7.77 10.97
N GLN A 53 3.89 -6.58 11.09
CA GLN A 53 3.19 -5.37 11.53
C GLN A 53 2.08 -4.97 10.54
N ILE A 54 2.37 -4.99 9.23
CA ILE A 54 1.35 -4.73 8.20
C ILE A 54 0.19 -5.75 8.32
N ILE A 55 0.50 -7.04 8.49
CA ILE A 55 -0.52 -8.08 8.66
C ILE A 55 -1.39 -7.80 9.89
N ALA A 56 -0.78 -7.43 11.01
CA ALA A 56 -1.49 -7.13 12.25
C ALA A 56 -2.43 -5.92 12.10
N LEU A 57 -1.95 -4.83 11.47
CA LEU A 57 -2.78 -3.65 11.21
C LEU A 57 -3.97 -3.97 10.29
N VAL A 58 -3.74 -4.77 9.24
CA VAL A 58 -4.83 -5.23 8.36
C VAL A 58 -5.85 -6.05 9.14
N ASP A 59 -5.41 -6.90 10.06
CA ASP A 59 -6.30 -7.67 10.93
C ASP A 59 -7.14 -6.77 11.84
N GLU A 60 -6.54 -5.75 12.44
CA GLU A 60 -7.25 -4.78 13.27
C GLU A 60 -8.28 -3.99 12.45
N ILE A 61 -7.94 -3.54 11.24
CA ILE A 61 -8.89 -2.87 10.34
C ILE A 61 -10.08 -3.79 10.05
N LEU A 62 -9.84 -5.05 9.66
CA LEU A 62 -10.89 -5.98 9.29
C LEU A 62 -11.80 -6.32 10.48
N GLN A 63 -11.22 -6.53 11.67
CA GLN A 63 -11.99 -6.80 12.89
C GLN A 63 -12.86 -5.61 13.29
N ASN A 64 -12.33 -4.39 13.22
CA ASN A 64 -13.10 -3.19 13.54
C ASN A 64 -14.20 -2.93 12.51
N LYS A 65 -13.91 -3.06 11.20
CA LYS A 65 -14.91 -2.93 10.13
C LYS A 65 -16.00 -4.00 10.17
N ALA A 66 -15.71 -5.19 10.70
CA ALA A 66 -16.71 -6.23 10.92
C ALA A 66 -17.69 -5.87 12.03
N LYS A 67 -17.25 -5.12 13.05
CA LYS A 67 -18.09 -4.65 14.17
C LYS A 67 -18.86 -3.38 13.80
N ASP A 68 -18.20 -2.45 13.13
CA ASP A 68 -18.77 -1.19 12.68
C ASP A 68 -18.33 -0.90 11.23
N LYS A 69 -19.30 -0.92 10.30
CA LYS A 69 -19.04 -0.66 8.88
C LYS A 69 -18.54 0.76 8.61
N ASN A 70 -18.78 1.70 9.52
CA ASN A 70 -18.35 3.09 9.42
C ASN A 70 -17.06 3.37 10.20
N PHE A 71 -16.38 2.33 10.70
CA PHE A 71 -15.13 2.47 11.41
C PHE A 71 -14.10 3.23 10.55
N ASN A 72 -13.58 4.32 11.12
CA ASN A 72 -12.54 5.12 10.49
C ASN A 72 -11.18 4.40 10.61
N SER A 73 -10.67 3.87 9.50
CA SER A 73 -9.38 3.16 9.42
C SER A 73 -8.21 4.05 9.01
N LEU A 74 -8.39 5.37 8.84
CA LEU A 74 -7.36 6.26 8.31
C LEU A 74 -6.04 6.19 9.09
N GLU A 75 -6.09 6.14 10.42
CA GLU A 75 -4.87 6.05 11.24
C GLU A 75 -4.10 4.75 10.99
N PHE A 76 -4.80 3.63 10.82
CA PHE A 76 -4.20 2.32 10.54
C PHE A 76 -3.62 2.28 9.13
N GLU A 77 -4.32 2.87 8.16
CA GLU A 77 -3.87 3.01 6.78
C GLU A 77 -2.60 3.87 6.70
N SER A 78 -2.53 5.01 7.41
CA SER A 78 -1.30 5.83 7.49
C SER A 78 -0.14 5.08 8.15
N LYS A 79 -0.40 4.21 9.14
CA LYS A 79 0.67 3.35 9.71
C LYS A 79 1.17 2.33 8.70
N ILE A 80 0.27 1.73 7.91
CA ILE A 80 0.63 0.82 6.82
C ILE A 80 1.49 1.56 5.78
N ASP A 81 1.11 2.79 5.41
CA ASP A 81 1.88 3.60 4.46
C ASP A 81 3.32 3.82 4.93
N ASN A 82 3.50 4.23 6.18
CA ASN A 82 4.84 4.42 6.76
C ASN A 82 5.68 3.12 6.75
N LEU A 83 5.06 1.99 7.10
CA LEU A 83 5.72 0.68 7.04
C LEU A 83 6.09 0.29 5.60
N VAL A 84 5.25 0.62 4.63
CA VAL A 84 5.57 0.40 3.21
C VAL A 84 6.73 1.29 2.78
N TYR A 85 6.79 2.55 3.22
CA TYR A 85 7.94 3.41 2.92
C TYR A 85 9.24 2.87 3.51
N GLU A 86 9.19 2.34 4.74
CA GLU A 86 10.33 1.68 5.38
C GLU A 86 10.79 0.43 4.60
N LEU A 87 9.87 -0.35 4.01
CA LEU A 87 10.23 -1.52 3.18
C LEU A 87 11.12 -1.15 1.97
N TYR A 88 10.96 0.04 1.41
CA TYR A 88 11.77 0.54 0.29
C TYR A 88 12.89 1.48 0.71
N ASN A 89 12.98 1.81 2.00
CA ASN A 89 13.89 2.82 2.54
C ASN A 89 13.73 4.19 1.86
N PHE A 90 12.48 4.63 1.64
CA PHE A 90 12.25 5.95 1.06
C PHE A 90 12.73 7.08 1.97
N THR A 91 13.25 8.11 1.33
CA THR A 91 13.60 9.38 1.96
C THR A 91 12.37 10.25 2.17
N ASN A 92 12.47 11.23 3.06
CA ASN A 92 11.38 12.19 3.29
C ASN A 92 10.99 12.98 2.02
N GLU A 93 11.93 13.19 1.09
CA GLU A 93 11.65 13.88 -0.18
C GLU A 93 10.82 12.98 -1.11
N GLU A 94 11.18 11.70 -1.22
CA GLU A 94 10.42 10.72 -2.02
C GLU A 94 9.02 10.50 -1.44
N ILE A 95 8.89 10.40 -0.11
CA ILE A 95 7.60 10.29 0.57
C ILE A 95 6.73 11.50 0.26
N LYS A 96 7.29 12.72 0.31
CA LYS A 96 6.56 13.93 -0.08
C LYS A 96 6.07 13.84 -1.52
N THR A 97 6.87 13.36 -2.47
CA THR A 97 6.42 13.18 -3.85
C THR A 97 5.27 12.18 -3.96
N ILE A 98 5.29 11.10 -3.19
CA ILE A 98 4.23 10.08 -3.16
C ILE A 98 2.93 10.66 -2.56
N GLU A 99 3.04 11.41 -1.48
CA GLU A 99 1.89 11.95 -0.74
C GLU A 99 1.31 13.24 -1.34
N ASN A 100 2.10 13.97 -2.13
CA ASN A 100 1.64 15.18 -2.79
C ASN A 100 0.72 14.78 -3.96
N LYS A 101 -0.57 14.65 -3.62
CA LYS A 101 -1.67 14.45 -4.56
C LYS A 101 -2.01 15.82 -5.16
N GLU A 102 -1.40 16.17 -6.29
CA GLU A 102 -2.01 17.16 -7.19
C GLU A 102 -3.36 16.67 -7.71
#